data_AF-A0A2G9PU55-F1
#
_entry.id   AF-A0A2G9PU55-F1
#
_cell.length_a   1.000
_cell.length_b   1.000
_cell.length_c   1.000
_cell.angle_alpha   90.00
_cell.angle_beta   90.00
_cell.angle_gamma   90.00
#
_symmetry.space_group_name_H-M   'P 1'
#
loop_
_entity.id
_entity.type
_entity.pdbx_description
1 polymer ?
#
loop_
_entity_poly.entity_id
_entity_poly.type
_entity_poly.pdbx_seq_one_letter_code
_entity_poly.pdbx_strand_id
1 'polypeptide(L)'
;NERIADNKKIYCADVGIRNVTVGFKDLGAVYENMVYLEIKNKSPRYIKESGIELDFRFDDTVIEAKYNSKINEKQEALMQKIKIKNKIIANGVEFFLK
;
A
#
# COMPACT_ATOMS: atom_id res chain seq x y z
N ASN A 1 5.01 14.08 -16.82
CA ASN A 1 4.98 12.66 -16.40
C ASN A 1 6.21 12.35 -15.57
N GLU A 2 6.23 12.79 -14.32
CA GLU A 2 7.27 12.32 -13.38
C GLU A 2 6.90 10.89 -12.97
N ARG A 3 7.64 9.93 -13.51
CA ARG A 3 7.65 8.53 -13.08
C ARG A 3 9.07 8.21 -12.64
N ILE A 4 9.52 8.75 -11.52
CA ILE A 4 10.87 8.47 -11.02
C ILE A 4 10.87 8.51 -9.49
N ALA A 5 10.89 7.32 -8.88
CA ALA A 5 11.94 6.86 -7.98
C ALA A 5 11.50 5.50 -7.45
N ASP A 6 12.14 4.46 -7.96
CA ASP A 6 12.08 3.09 -7.44
C ASP A 6 12.83 3.06 -6.09
N ASN A 7 12.30 3.78 -5.09
CA ASN A 7 12.70 3.56 -3.71
C ASN A 7 12.19 2.16 -3.38
N LYS A 8 13.09 1.17 -3.45
CA LYS A 8 12.78 -0.23 -3.19
C LYS A 8 12.33 -0.38 -1.75
N LYS A 9 11.04 -0.18 -1.49
CA LYS A 9 10.43 -0.55 -0.21
C LYS A 9 10.74 -2.04 -0.02
N ILE A 10 11.36 -2.37 1.12
CA ILE A 10 11.72 -3.75 1.47
C ILE A 10 10.57 -4.33 2.26
N TYR A 11 9.97 -5.39 1.73
CA TYR A 11 8.91 -6.13 2.38
C TYR A 11 9.42 -7.48 2.85
N CYS A 12 9.06 -7.85 4.07
CA CYS A 12 9.54 -9.05 4.73
C CYS A 12 8.36 -9.95 5.04
N ALA A 13 8.45 -11.22 4.63
CA ALA A 13 7.47 -12.23 5.02
C ALA A 13 7.50 -12.49 6.54
N ASP A 14 8.69 -12.44 7.14
CA ASP A 14 8.87 -12.59 8.59
C ASP A 14 8.79 -11.22 9.29
N VAL A 15 7.61 -10.94 9.84
CA VAL A 15 7.36 -9.73 10.63
C VAL A 15 7.97 -9.84 12.03
N GLY A 16 8.24 -11.04 12.53
CA GLY A 16 8.85 -11.28 13.84
C GLY A 16 10.30 -10.79 13.88
N ILE A 17 11.14 -11.25 12.94
CA ILE A 17 12.53 -10.79 12.79
C ILE A 17 12.57 -9.28 12.53
N ARG A 18 11.67 -8.76 11.69
CA ARG A 18 11.54 -7.32 11.46
C ARG A 18 11.26 -6.60 12.79
N ASN A 19 10.23 -6.99 13.53
CA ASN A 19 9.83 -6.31 14.76
C ASN A 19 10.91 -6.37 15.84
N VAL A 20 11.68 -7.46 15.92
CA VAL A 20 12.83 -7.57 16.83
C VAL A 20 13.96 -6.61 16.44
N THR A 21 14.20 -6.42 15.14
CA THR A 21 15.31 -5.57 14.64
C THR A 21 14.99 -4.08 14.60
N VAL A 22 13.75 -3.67 14.26
CA VAL A 22 13.34 -2.25 14.16
C VAL A 22 12.39 -1.78 15.27
N GLY A 23 11.92 -2.68 16.14
CA GLY A 23 10.92 -2.39 17.18
C GLY A 23 9.48 -2.32 16.67
N PHE A 24 8.50 -2.30 17.58
CA PHE A 24 7.05 -2.24 17.31
C PHE A 24 6.57 -0.83 16.88
N LYS A 25 7.32 -0.13 16.04
CA LYS A 25 7.15 1.32 15.91
C LYS A 25 6.16 1.80 14.86
N ASP A 26 5.62 0.93 14.00
CA ASP A 26 4.64 1.38 13.00
C ASP A 26 3.69 0.25 12.56
N LEU A 27 2.50 0.20 13.20
CA LEU A 27 1.42 -0.71 12.83
C LEU A 27 0.92 -0.46 11.40
N GLY A 28 0.98 0.78 10.92
CA GLY A 28 0.66 1.12 9.54
C GLY A 28 1.62 0.45 8.57
N ALA A 29 2.93 0.53 8.83
CA ALA A 29 3.94 -0.13 8.00
C ALA A 29 3.89 -1.67 8.10
N VAL A 30 3.55 -2.24 9.27
CA VAL A 30 3.28 -3.69 9.38
C VAL A 30 2.11 -4.07 8.47
N TYR A 31 1.02 -3.31 8.55
CA TYR A 31 -0.19 -3.57 7.79
C TYR A 31 0.02 -3.42 6.28
N GLU A 32 0.71 -2.35 5.84
CA GLU A 32 1.13 -2.18 4.44
C GLU A 32 1.94 -3.39 3.96
N ASN A 33 2.86 -3.89 4.79
CA ASN A 33 3.63 -5.09 4.46
C ASN A 33 2.76 -6.35 4.34
N MET A 34 1.77 -6.52 5.21
CA MET A 34 0.82 -7.64 5.09
C MET A 34 0.00 -7.55 3.80
N VAL A 35 -0.50 -6.36 3.45
CA VAL A 35 -1.22 -6.12 2.19
C VAL A 35 -0.32 -6.45 1.00
N TYR A 36 0.94 -6.00 1.00
CA TYR A 36 1.91 -6.34 -0.04
C TYR A 36 2.07 -7.86 -0.18
N LEU A 37 2.24 -8.59 0.92
CA LEU A 37 2.46 -10.04 0.89
C LEU A 37 1.27 -10.80 0.30
N GLU A 38 0.04 -10.33 0.54
CA GLU A 38 -1.19 -10.89 -0.05
C GLU A 38 -1.25 -10.70 -1.57
N ILE A 39 -0.76 -9.57 -2.08
CA ILE A 39 -0.83 -9.22 -3.51
C ILE A 39 0.48 -9.41 -4.27
N LYS A 40 1.57 -9.87 -3.63
CA LYS A 40 2.93 -9.89 -4.20
C LYS A 40 3.02 -10.66 -5.53
N ASN A 41 2.21 -11.71 -5.68
CA ASN A 41 2.14 -12.52 -6.91
C ASN A 41 1.52 -11.77 -8.10
N LYS A 42 0.90 -10.60 -7.85
CA LYS A 42 0.37 -9.69 -8.89
C LYS A 42 1.37 -8.64 -9.35
N SER A 43 2.62 -8.69 -8.87
CA SER A 43 3.67 -7.71 -9.21
C SER A 43 3.24 -6.25 -8.97
N PRO A 44 2.81 -5.90 -7.74
CA PRO A 44 2.34 -4.55 -7.41
C PRO A 44 3.45 -3.50 -7.57
N ARG A 45 3.05 -2.29 -7.95
CA ARG A 45 3.92 -1.12 -8.09
C ARG A 45 3.33 0.09 -7.36
N TYR A 46 4.19 0.93 -6.80
CA TYR A 46 3.80 2.20 -6.16
C TYR A 46 3.38 3.23 -7.22
N ILE A 47 2.48 4.13 -6.84
CA ILE A 47 2.14 5.30 -7.65
C ILE A 47 2.61 6.54 -6.91
N LYS A 48 3.32 7.43 -7.61
CA LYS A 48 3.65 8.77 -7.14
C LYS A 48 3.27 9.78 -8.20
N GLU A 49 2.46 10.76 -7.84
CA GLU A 49 2.06 11.85 -8.74
C GLU A 49 1.99 13.16 -7.94
N SER A 50 2.71 14.20 -8.39
CA SER A 50 2.70 15.52 -7.75
C SER A 50 3.01 15.49 -6.24
N GLY A 51 3.91 14.60 -5.82
CA GLY A 51 4.29 14.43 -4.41
C GLY A 51 3.29 13.65 -3.55
N ILE A 52 2.19 13.15 -4.12
CA ILE A 52 1.23 12.27 -3.45
C ILE A 52 1.53 10.83 -3.84
N GLU A 53 1.56 9.94 -2.85
CA GLU A 53 1.84 8.51 -3.03
C GLU A 53 0.59 7.66 -2.74
N LEU A 54 0.36 6.63 -3.57
CA LEU A 54 -0.55 5.52 -3.31
C LEU A 54 0.24 4.22 -3.25
N ASP A 55 -0.13 3.34 -2.32
CA ASP A 55 0.69 2.19 -1.96
C ASP A 55 0.86 1.17 -3.10
N PHE A 56 -0.22 0.70 -3.73
CA PHE A 56 -0.10 -0.39 -4.69
C PHE A 56 -0.97 -0.22 -5.93
N ARG A 57 -0.42 -0.62 -7.07
CA ARG A 57 -1.10 -0.74 -8.36
C ARG A 57 -0.64 -1.99 -9.09
N PHE A 58 -1.60 -2.76 -9.57
CA PHE A 58 -1.39 -3.90 -10.46
C PHE A 58 -2.66 -4.09 -11.29
N ASP A 59 -2.53 -4.60 -12.51
CA ASP A 59 -3.65 -4.79 -13.44
C ASP A 59 -4.58 -3.55 -13.49
N ASP A 60 -5.88 -3.75 -13.29
CA ASP A 60 -6.91 -2.72 -13.15
C ASP A 60 -7.28 -2.41 -11.69
N THR A 61 -6.31 -2.55 -10.77
CA THR A 61 -6.51 -2.33 -9.33
C THR A 61 -5.52 -1.33 -8.76
N VAL A 62 -6.01 -0.41 -7.93
CA VAL A 62 -5.20 0.42 -7.03
C VAL A 62 -5.65 0.17 -5.60
N ILE A 63 -4.67 0.03 -4.70
CA ILE A 63 -4.88 -0.20 -3.27
C ILE A 63 -4.13 0.88 -2.49
N GLU A 64 -4.83 1.46 -1.51
CA GLU A 64 -4.22 2.25 -0.44
C GLU A 64 -4.41 1.50 0.88
N ALA A 65 -3.32 1.27 1.62
CA ALA A 65 -3.35 0.54 2.89
C ALA A 65 -3.46 1.53 4.06
N LYS A 66 -4.50 1.37 4.88
CA LYS A 66 -4.72 2.17 6.08
C LYS A 66 -5.03 1.24 7.24
N TYR A 67 -4.30 1.35 8.35
CA TYR A 67 -4.61 0.57 9.55
C TYR A 67 -5.36 1.44 10.56
N ASN A 68 -6.65 1.19 10.77
CA ASN A 68 -7.51 1.95 11.70
C ASN A 68 -7.48 3.47 11.45
N SER A 69 -7.30 3.88 10.19
CA SER A 69 -7.21 5.27 9.78
C SER A 69 -7.97 5.51 8.47
N LYS A 70 -8.35 6.75 8.21
CA LYS A 70 -8.99 7.12 6.93
C LYS A 70 -7.94 7.50 5.88
N ILE A 71 -8.30 7.33 4.61
CA ILE A 71 -7.53 7.90 3.50
C ILE A 71 -7.56 9.44 3.61
N ASN A 72 -6.45 10.09 3.24
CA ASN A 72 -6.43 11.56 3.21
C ASN A 72 -7.05 12.08 1.91
N GLU A 73 -7.53 13.33 1.93
CA GLU A 73 -8.24 13.93 0.79
C GLU A 73 -7.39 13.98 -0.49
N LYS A 74 -6.08 14.18 -0.36
CA LYS A 74 -5.15 14.24 -1.50
C LYS A 74 -4.98 12.88 -2.19
N GLN A 75 -4.87 11.82 -1.39
CA GLN A 75 -4.79 10.44 -1.85
C GLN A 75 -6.12 10.00 -2.47
N GLU A 76 -7.24 10.37 -1.86
CA GLU A 76 -8.57 10.12 -2.41
C GLU A 76 -8.75 10.81 -3.78
N ALA A 77 -8.40 12.09 -3.89
CA ALA A 77 -8.45 12.82 -5.16
C ALA A 77 -7.55 12.18 -6.23
N LEU A 78 -6.33 11.74 -5.88
CA LEU A 78 -5.46 11.03 -6.80
C LEU A 78 -6.07 9.68 -7.23
N MET A 79 -6.61 8.92 -6.27
CA MET A 79 -7.26 7.63 -6.54
C MET A 79 -8.48 7.81 -7.45
N GLN A 80 -9.27 8.88 -7.28
CA GLN A 80 -10.39 9.23 -8.16
C GLN A 80 -9.92 9.60 -9.58
N LYS A 81 -8.84 10.39 -9.70
CA LYS A 81 -8.25 10.81 -10.99
C LYS A 81 -7.73 9.64 -11.82
N ILE A 82 -7.22 8.59 -11.19
CA ILE A 82 -6.71 7.42 -11.88
C ILE A 82 -7.89 6.67 -12.55
N LYS A 83 -7.82 6.54 -13.89
CA LYS A 83 -8.75 5.73 -14.69
C LYS A 83 -8.43 4.25 -14.51
N ILE A 84 -9.02 3.63 -13.49
CA ILE A 84 -8.88 2.20 -13.20
C ILE A 84 -10.18 1.64 -12.63
N LYS A 85 -10.42 0.34 -12.83
CA LYS A 85 -11.70 -0.29 -12.48
C LYS A 85 -11.87 -0.47 -10.97
N ASN A 86 -10.87 -1.01 -10.30
CA ASN A 86 -10.95 -1.37 -8.89
C ASN A 86 -10.11 -0.39 -8.05
N LYS A 87 -10.76 0.27 -7.11
CA LYS A 87 -10.13 1.19 -6.15
C LYS A 87 -10.44 0.67 -4.76
N ILE A 88 -9.42 0.22 -4.04
CA ILE A 88 -9.59 -0.48 -2.77
C ILE A 88 -8.88 0.33 -1.69
N ILE A 89 -9.59 0.59 -0.60
CA ILE A 89 -8.99 1.05 0.65
C ILE A 89 -8.88 -0.19 1.53
N ALA A 90 -7.69 -0.76 1.62
CA ALA A 90 -7.45 -1.90 2.49
C ALA A 90 -7.40 -1.36 3.92
N ASN A 91 -8.42 -1.64 4.73
CA ASN A 91 -8.44 -1.23 6.13
C ASN A 91 -8.90 -2.38 7.03
N GLY A 92 -8.07 -2.72 8.01
CA GLY A 92 -8.38 -3.76 8.98
C GLY A 92 -8.22 -5.19 8.45
N VAL A 93 -8.68 -6.14 9.26
CA VAL A 93 -8.55 -7.57 8.98
C VAL A 93 -9.48 -8.03 7.85
N GLU A 94 -10.55 -7.26 7.62
CA GLU A 94 -11.59 -7.52 6.62
C GLU A 94 -11.02 -7.61 5.21
N PHE A 95 -9.92 -6.90 4.91
CA PHE A 95 -9.23 -7.01 3.63
C PHE A 95 -8.71 -8.42 3.34
N PHE A 96 -8.36 -9.20 4.37
CA PHE A 96 -7.80 -10.55 4.24
C PHE A 96 -8.86 -11.65 4.35
N LEU A 97 -10.05 -11.31 4.83
CA LEU A 97 -11.18 -12.24 4.98
C LEU A 97 -11.98 -12.24 3.67
N LYS A 98 -11.66 -13.18 2.78
CA LYS A 98 -12.40 -13.41 1.54
C LYS A 98 -13.58 -14.35 1.76
#